data_AF-D8PEC0-F1
#
_entry.id   AF-D8PEC0-F1
#
_cell.length_a   1.000
_cell.length_b   1.000
_cell.length_c   1.000
_cell.angle_alpha   90.00
_cell.angle_beta   90.00
_cell.angle_gamma   90.00
#
_symmetry.space_group_name_H-M   'P 1'
#
loop_
_entity.id
_entity.type
_entity.pdbx_description
1 polymer ?
#
loop_
_entity_poly.entity_id
_entity_poly.type
_entity_poly.pdbx_seq_one_letter_code
_entity_poly.pdbx_strand_id
1 'polypeptide(L)'
;MNALSSRNALFHPFHLCAPHTLEALLARYDAVHFRDYMALRLTPLMGTMAYQDRMGDEHPMLVTSGRLVQGYPVSGPLDETAAAAIDRDLSDSRWRTLFHDGLRNDRRFQRGLFDLTHAMRIGSSLVPGPAALLRLLEPDRAAALYNVALVQRLAKPTPTLDHAYQFEYGLALLKTAAAQVYTIRLSRAHNLLPVTDSRTHDVLLSRTLARDGIDLPHEYVDASAGTASPPVTSRRHE
;
A
#
# COMPACT_ATOMS: atom_id res chain seq x y z
N MET A 1 16.97 32.52 10.17
CA MET A 1 17.04 31.05 10.27
C MET A 1 15.62 30.53 10.18
N ASN A 2 15.20 30.06 8.99
CA ASN A 2 13.90 29.41 8.85
C ASN A 2 14.00 28.07 9.59
N ALA A 3 13.19 27.88 10.63
CA ALA A 3 12.98 26.56 11.18
C ALA A 3 12.51 25.67 10.02
N LEU A 4 13.36 24.74 9.58
CA LEU A 4 12.93 23.66 8.71
C LEU A 4 11.82 22.96 9.49
N SER A 5 10.57 23.15 9.07
CA SER A 5 9.42 22.46 9.63
C SER A 5 9.79 20.99 9.74
N SER A 6 9.69 20.42 10.94
CA SER A 6 10.04 19.02 11.18
C SER A 6 9.34 18.15 10.14
N ARG A 7 10.11 17.42 9.34
CA ARG A 7 9.57 16.68 8.19
C ARG A 7 9.35 15.25 8.66
N ASN A 8 8.16 14.98 9.17
CA ASN A 8 7.75 13.64 9.56
C ASN A 8 7.11 12.93 8.36
N ALA A 9 7.53 11.70 8.11
CA ALA A 9 7.03 10.89 7.01
C ALA A 9 5.98 9.89 7.50
N LEU A 10 4.98 9.56 6.68
CA LEU A 10 4.09 8.41 6.83
C LEU A 10 4.43 7.39 5.76
N PHE A 11 5.01 6.26 6.15
CA PHE A 11 5.27 5.18 5.19
C PHE A 11 3.97 4.48 4.76
N HIS A 12 3.79 4.27 3.46
CA HIS A 12 2.59 3.67 2.89
C HIS A 12 2.91 2.68 1.74
N PRO A 13 1.96 1.78 1.37
CA PRO A 13 0.61 1.60 1.92
C PRO A 13 0.58 0.97 3.32
N PHE A 14 1.58 0.15 3.63
CA PHE A 14 1.69 -0.69 4.83
C PHE A 14 3.15 -0.73 5.26
N HIS A 15 3.42 -1.36 6.39
CA HIS A 15 4.74 -1.33 7.03
C HIS A 15 5.75 -2.34 6.46
N LEU A 16 5.53 -2.88 5.26
CA LEU A 16 6.52 -3.69 4.52
C LEU A 16 7.71 -2.83 4.04
N CYS A 17 8.32 -2.08 4.94
CA CYS A 17 9.47 -1.23 4.66
C CYS A 17 10.71 -2.10 4.71
N ALA A 18 11.44 -2.20 3.61
CA ALA A 18 12.70 -2.92 3.64
C ALA A 18 13.71 -2.18 4.55
N PRO A 19 14.64 -2.89 5.22
CA PRO A 19 15.59 -2.27 6.14
C PRO A 19 16.36 -1.09 5.53
N HIS A 20 16.83 -1.23 4.29
CA HIS A 20 17.53 -0.16 3.56
C HIS A 20 16.61 1.03 3.23
N THR A 21 15.32 0.80 2.97
CA THR A 21 14.32 1.87 2.83
C THR A 21 14.19 2.61 4.17
N LEU A 22 14.07 1.89 5.29
CA LEU A 22 13.95 2.50 6.61
C LEU A 22 15.17 3.37 6.93
N GLU A 23 16.38 2.88 6.67
CA GLU A 23 17.62 3.65 6.84
C GLU A 23 17.60 4.94 6.01
N ALA A 24 17.24 4.86 4.73
CA ALA A 24 17.14 6.02 3.84
C ALA A 24 16.09 7.04 4.33
N LEU A 25 14.97 6.58 4.88
CA LEU A 25 13.95 7.45 5.47
C LEU A 25 14.46 8.11 6.75
N LEU A 26 15.08 7.36 7.65
CA LEU A 26 15.67 7.89 8.88
C LEU A 26 16.86 8.82 8.62
N ALA A 27 17.51 8.76 7.46
CA ALA A 27 18.51 9.76 7.09
C ALA A 27 17.89 11.11 6.66
N ARG A 28 16.62 11.12 6.23
CA ARG A 28 15.95 12.26 5.58
C ARG A 28 14.85 12.92 6.42
N TYR A 29 14.27 12.17 7.35
CA TYR A 29 13.10 12.56 8.12
C TYR A 29 13.37 12.47 9.63
N ASP A 30 12.78 13.40 10.38
CA ASP A 30 12.95 13.45 11.83
C ASP A 30 12.33 12.22 12.50
N ALA A 31 11.09 11.90 12.12
CA ALA A 31 10.43 10.66 12.48
C ALA A 31 9.75 10.01 11.27
N VAL A 32 9.75 8.67 11.26
CA VAL A 32 9.01 7.87 10.28
C VAL A 32 7.85 7.20 11.00
N HIS A 33 6.65 7.49 10.52
CA HIS A 33 5.42 6.97 11.03
C HIS A 33 4.97 5.75 10.24
N PHE A 34 4.47 4.76 10.96
CA PHE A 34 3.89 3.56 10.41
C PHE A 34 2.47 3.39 10.94
N ARG A 35 1.63 2.77 10.10
CA ARG A 35 0.38 2.19 10.58
C ARG A 35 0.73 0.92 11.33
N ASP A 36 0.07 0.69 12.46
CA ASP A 36 0.19 -0.58 13.16
C ASP A 36 -0.35 -1.70 12.27
N TYR A 37 -1.68 -1.74 12.21
CA TYR A 37 -2.45 -2.87 11.77
C TYR A 37 -3.67 -2.37 11.02
N MET A 38 -3.93 -2.99 9.87
CA MET A 38 -5.15 -2.76 9.10
C MET A 38 -5.92 -4.08 9.00
N ALA A 39 -6.83 -4.30 9.94
CA ALA A 39 -7.98 -5.17 9.76
C ALA A 39 -9.12 -4.38 9.13
N LEU A 40 -9.22 -4.41 7.81
CA LEU A 40 -10.45 -4.00 7.17
C LEU A 40 -11.53 -5.03 7.50
N ARG A 41 -12.54 -4.63 8.27
CA ARG A 41 -13.74 -5.43 8.47
C ARG A 41 -14.70 -5.19 7.31
N LEU A 42 -14.56 -6.01 6.28
CA LEU A 42 -15.35 -5.92 5.06
C LEU A 42 -16.81 -6.33 5.31
N THR A 43 -17.02 -7.38 6.12
CA THR A 43 -18.33 -7.81 6.62
C THR A 43 -18.25 -8.11 8.12
N PRO A 44 -19.38 -8.24 8.85
CA PRO A 44 -19.33 -8.63 10.27
C PRO A 44 -18.61 -9.95 10.53
N LEU A 45 -18.59 -10.86 9.55
CA LEU A 45 -17.99 -12.20 9.64
C LEU A 45 -16.63 -12.29 8.93
N MET A 46 -16.18 -11.22 8.27
CA MET A 46 -14.92 -11.20 7.52
C MET A 46 -14.14 -9.92 7.82
N GLY A 47 -13.06 -10.10 8.59
CA GLY A 47 -11.93 -9.18 8.60
C GLY A 47 -10.89 -9.64 7.60
N THR A 48 -10.29 -8.70 6.87
CA THR A 48 -9.09 -8.96 6.08
C THR A 48 -7.95 -8.16 6.66
N MET A 49 -6.84 -8.84 6.90
CA MET A 49 -5.63 -8.21 7.36
C MET A 49 -4.79 -7.79 6.16
N ALA A 50 -4.15 -6.64 6.28
CA ALA A 50 -3.10 -6.26 5.35
C ALA A 50 -1.74 -6.84 5.75
N TYR A 51 -1.42 -6.92 7.06
CA TYR A 51 -0.18 -7.50 7.59
C TYR A 51 -0.26 -7.70 9.11
N GLN A 52 0.50 -8.65 9.68
CA GLN A 52 0.45 -9.04 11.12
C GLN A 52 1.44 -8.29 12.01
N ASP A 53 2.66 -8.06 11.53
CA ASP A 53 3.77 -7.56 12.34
C ASP A 53 3.69 -6.03 12.56
N ARG A 54 4.50 -5.50 13.47
CA ARG A 54 4.71 -4.04 13.60
C ARG A 54 6.19 -3.74 13.46
N MET A 55 6.54 -2.75 12.64
CA MET A 55 7.95 -2.33 12.45
C MET A 55 8.68 -1.97 13.76
N GLY A 56 7.98 -1.45 14.76
CA GLY A 56 8.58 -1.07 16.05
C GLY A 56 8.95 -2.27 16.91
N ASP A 57 8.33 -3.44 16.70
CA ASP A 57 8.64 -4.66 17.44
C ASP A 57 10.08 -5.11 17.15
N GLU A 58 10.56 -4.92 15.91
CA GLU A 58 11.94 -5.19 15.50
C GLU A 58 12.93 -4.04 15.82
N HIS A 59 12.43 -2.87 16.20
CA HIS A 59 13.22 -1.65 16.38
C HIS A 59 12.88 -0.86 17.67
N PRO A 60 12.95 -1.48 18.87
CA PRO A 60 12.49 -0.87 20.12
C PRO A 60 13.24 0.41 20.48
N MET A 61 14.53 0.52 20.12
CA MET A 61 15.32 1.72 20.36
C MET A 61 14.89 2.91 19.52
N LEU A 62 14.45 2.68 18.28
CA LEU A 62 13.94 3.73 17.40
C LEU A 62 12.56 4.21 17.86
N VAL A 63 11.73 3.32 18.42
CA VAL A 63 10.47 3.68 19.07
C VAL A 63 10.72 4.52 20.32
N THR A 64 11.63 4.07 21.18
CA THR A 64 11.96 4.76 22.44
C THR A 64 12.52 6.17 22.19
N SER A 65 13.31 6.35 21.13
CA SER A 65 13.86 7.65 20.74
C SER A 65 12.89 8.54 19.95
N GLY A 66 11.69 8.06 19.62
CA GLY A 66 10.70 8.79 18.82
C GLY A 66 11.03 8.89 17.33
N ARG A 67 12.10 8.24 16.86
CA ARG A 67 12.48 8.17 15.44
C ARG A 67 11.53 7.29 14.63
N LEU A 68 10.95 6.28 15.28
CA LEU A 68 9.85 5.46 14.76
C LEU A 68 8.59 5.76 15.57
N VAL A 69 7.51 6.14 14.88
CA VAL A 69 6.20 6.32 15.49
C VAL A 69 5.25 5.28 14.93
N GLN A 70 4.57 4.57 15.83
CA GLN A 70 3.57 3.58 15.51
C GLN A 70 2.27 3.92 16.26
N GLY A 71 1.17 3.24 15.96
CA GLY A 71 -0.05 3.37 16.74
C GLY A 71 -1.28 3.86 15.98
N TYR A 72 -1.19 4.17 14.68
CA TYR A 72 -2.36 4.70 13.96
C TYR A 72 -3.40 3.59 13.72
N PRO A 73 -4.56 3.62 14.40
CA PRO A 73 -5.55 2.57 14.27
C PRO A 73 -6.35 2.80 12.98
N VAL A 74 -6.12 1.95 11.99
CA VAL A 74 -6.85 1.96 10.70
C VAL A 74 -7.69 0.69 10.53
N SER A 75 -8.02 0.06 11.65
CA SER A 75 -8.80 -1.18 11.71
C SER A 75 -10.26 -0.89 12.04
N GLY A 76 -11.15 -1.73 11.50
CA GLY A 76 -12.58 -1.61 11.73
C GLY A 76 -13.39 -1.64 10.43
N PRO A 77 -14.70 -1.35 10.54
CA PRO A 77 -15.56 -1.26 9.36
C PRO A 77 -15.17 -0.03 8.53
N LEU A 78 -15.41 -0.11 7.22
CA LEU A 78 -15.35 1.08 6.38
C LEU A 78 -16.52 2.01 6.74
N ASP A 79 -16.21 3.26 7.08
CA ASP A 79 -17.23 4.30 7.13
C ASP A 79 -17.70 4.67 5.71
N GLU A 80 -18.85 5.34 5.62
CA GLU A 80 -19.49 5.69 4.34
C GLU A 80 -18.60 6.56 3.47
N THR A 81 -17.83 7.47 4.08
CA THR A 81 -16.92 8.36 3.35
C THR A 81 -15.76 7.56 2.73
N ALA A 82 -15.22 6.59 3.47
CA ALA A 82 -14.16 5.71 2.99
C ALA A 82 -14.68 4.79 1.88
N ALA A 83 -15.87 4.20 2.05
CA ALA A 83 -16.50 3.37 1.03
C ALA A 83 -16.75 4.14 -0.26
N ALA A 84 -17.29 5.37 -0.17
CA ALA A 84 -17.51 6.22 -1.33
C ALA A 84 -16.20 6.63 -2.04
N ALA A 85 -15.12 6.89 -1.27
CA ALA A 85 -13.81 7.18 -1.84
C ALA A 85 -13.21 5.97 -2.57
N ILE A 86 -13.31 4.79 -1.96
CA ILE A 86 -12.90 3.53 -2.59
C ILE A 86 -13.69 3.30 -3.88
N ASP A 87 -15.01 3.47 -3.86
CA ASP A 87 -15.84 3.28 -5.06
C ASP A 87 -15.48 4.25 -6.19
N ARG A 88 -15.03 5.47 -5.88
CA ARG A 88 -14.48 6.40 -6.88
C ARG A 88 -13.18 5.88 -7.50
N ASP A 89 -12.25 5.36 -6.70
CA ASP A 89 -11.03 4.71 -7.20
C ASP A 89 -11.35 3.51 -8.07
N LEU A 90 -12.28 2.66 -7.62
CA LEU A 90 -12.66 1.46 -8.37
C LEU A 90 -13.47 1.78 -9.63
N SER A 91 -14.13 2.93 -9.70
CA SER A 91 -14.85 3.40 -10.90
C SER A 91 -13.93 4.11 -11.90
N ASP A 92 -12.77 4.64 -11.48
CA ASP A 92 -11.79 5.29 -12.35
C ASP A 92 -11.02 4.27 -13.20
N SER A 93 -11.32 4.22 -14.51
CA SER A 93 -10.68 3.29 -15.45
C SER A 93 -9.16 3.45 -15.51
N ARG A 94 -8.65 4.68 -15.43
CA ARG A 94 -7.20 4.92 -15.44
C ARG A 94 -6.55 4.41 -14.17
N TRP A 95 -7.20 4.58 -13.01
CA TRP A 95 -6.72 4.01 -11.75
C TRP A 95 -6.68 2.48 -11.82
N ARG A 96 -7.73 1.84 -12.34
CA ARG A 96 -7.76 0.37 -12.52
C ARG A 96 -6.68 -0.14 -13.47
N THR A 97 -6.42 0.57 -14.57
CA THR A 97 -5.32 0.22 -15.50
C THR A 97 -3.97 0.29 -14.78
N LEU A 98 -3.71 1.38 -14.05
CA LEU A 98 -2.47 1.52 -13.26
C LEU A 98 -2.32 0.40 -12.22
N PHE A 99 -3.41 0.03 -11.54
CA PHE A 99 -3.42 -1.07 -10.58
C PHE A 99 -3.06 -2.39 -11.27
N HIS A 100 -3.71 -2.70 -12.38
CA HIS A 100 -3.52 -3.96 -13.08
C HIS A 100 -2.12 -4.08 -13.71
N ASP A 101 -1.59 -2.98 -14.26
CA ASP A 101 -0.22 -2.93 -14.77
C ASP A 101 0.81 -3.05 -13.64
N GLY A 102 0.54 -2.44 -12.48
CA GLY A 102 1.34 -2.64 -11.28
C GLY A 102 1.31 -4.10 -10.79
N LEU A 103 0.13 -4.71 -10.74
CA LEU A 103 -0.01 -6.12 -10.39
C LEU A 103 0.73 -7.04 -11.37
N ARG A 104 0.82 -6.68 -12.65
CA ARG A 104 1.56 -7.44 -13.66
C ARG A 104 3.07 -7.30 -13.52
N ASN A 105 3.56 -6.09 -13.29
CA ASN A 105 4.97 -5.75 -13.52
C ASN A 105 5.78 -5.42 -12.25
N ASP A 106 5.12 -5.11 -11.13
CA ASP A 106 5.77 -4.66 -9.91
C ASP A 106 5.73 -5.76 -8.83
N ARG A 107 6.86 -6.47 -8.66
CA ARG A 107 7.01 -7.52 -7.65
C ARG A 107 6.85 -6.99 -6.23
N ARG A 108 7.27 -5.75 -5.96
CA ARG A 108 7.14 -5.11 -4.64
C ARG A 108 5.66 -4.86 -4.32
N PHE A 109 4.89 -4.45 -5.33
CA PHE A 109 3.44 -4.30 -5.25
C PHE A 109 2.73 -5.64 -5.04
N GLN A 110 3.07 -6.67 -5.83
CA GLN A 110 2.51 -8.03 -5.70
C GLN A 110 2.68 -8.61 -4.29
N ARG A 111 3.90 -8.55 -3.73
CA ARG A 111 4.22 -9.06 -2.38
C ARG A 111 3.44 -8.37 -1.27
N GLY A 112 3.00 -7.12 -1.48
CA GLY A 112 2.15 -6.41 -0.53
C GLY A 112 0.68 -6.84 -0.55
N LEU A 113 0.26 -7.59 -1.58
CA LEU A 113 -1.13 -8.00 -1.77
C LEU A 113 -1.32 -9.51 -1.57
N PHE A 114 -0.35 -10.31 -2.00
CA PHE A 114 -0.45 -11.75 -2.07
C PHE A 114 0.86 -12.43 -1.65
N ASP A 115 0.76 -13.55 -0.94
CA ASP A 115 1.89 -14.48 -0.82
C ASP A 115 1.87 -15.46 -1.99
N LEU A 116 2.68 -15.15 -3.00
CA LEU A 116 2.77 -15.91 -4.25
C LEU A 116 3.95 -16.88 -4.27
N THR A 117 4.72 -16.99 -3.18
CA THR A 117 5.99 -17.76 -3.20
C THR A 117 5.79 -19.26 -3.29
N HIS A 118 4.71 -19.78 -2.71
CA HIS A 118 4.45 -21.23 -2.66
C HIS A 118 3.05 -21.54 -3.16
N ALA A 119 2.06 -21.37 -2.30
CA ALA A 119 0.68 -21.67 -2.61
C ALA A 119 -0.22 -20.61 -2.01
N MET A 120 -1.27 -20.27 -2.75
CA MET A 120 -2.28 -19.32 -2.35
C MET A 120 -3.60 -20.06 -2.17
N ARG A 121 -4.32 -19.75 -1.10
CA ARG A 121 -5.69 -20.23 -0.93
C ARG A 121 -6.63 -19.33 -1.73
N ILE A 122 -7.37 -19.91 -2.67
CA ILE A 122 -8.41 -19.25 -3.46
C ILE A 122 -9.73 -19.97 -3.17
N GLY A 123 -10.61 -19.33 -2.42
CA GLY A 123 -11.82 -19.99 -1.89
C GLY A 123 -11.44 -21.21 -1.04
N SER A 124 -11.96 -22.39 -1.39
CA SER A 124 -11.62 -23.66 -0.73
C SER A 124 -10.41 -24.38 -1.33
N SER A 125 -9.82 -23.87 -2.42
CA SER A 125 -8.74 -24.53 -3.14
C SER A 125 -7.37 -23.96 -2.77
N LEU A 126 -6.38 -24.84 -2.62
CA LEU A 126 -4.98 -24.45 -2.55
C LEU A 126 -4.37 -24.56 -3.95
N VAL A 127 -3.86 -23.46 -4.49
CA VAL A 127 -3.30 -23.40 -5.84
C VAL A 127 -1.86 -22.88 -5.81
N PRO A 128 -0.99 -23.28 -6.76
CA PRO A 128 0.35 -22.71 -6.86
C PRO A 128 0.31 -21.20 -7.06
N GLY A 129 1.14 -20.44 -6.32
CA GLY A 129 1.15 -18.98 -6.37
C GLY A 129 1.32 -18.40 -7.79
N PRO A 130 2.29 -18.86 -8.60
CA PRO A 130 2.46 -18.39 -9.98
C PRO A 130 1.23 -18.66 -10.87
N ALA A 131 0.56 -19.81 -10.68
CA ALA A 131 -0.67 -20.13 -11.42
C ALA A 131 -1.84 -19.25 -10.99
N ALA A 132 -1.93 -18.93 -9.69
CA ALA A 132 -2.92 -17.98 -9.18
C ALA A 132 -2.71 -16.58 -9.77
N LEU A 133 -1.46 -16.13 -9.85
CA LEU A 133 -1.13 -14.83 -10.45
C LEU A 133 -1.58 -14.75 -11.91
N LEU A 134 -1.34 -15.78 -12.73
CA LEU A 134 -1.78 -15.79 -14.13
C LEU A 134 -3.29 -15.58 -14.26
N ARG A 135 -4.08 -16.21 -13.39
CA ARG A 135 -5.55 -16.05 -13.38
C ARG A 135 -6.00 -14.69 -12.87
N LEU A 136 -5.30 -14.10 -11.91
CA LEU A 136 -5.54 -12.73 -11.45
C LEU A 136 -5.19 -11.69 -12.51
N LEU A 137 -4.31 -12.04 -13.46
CA LEU A 137 -3.88 -11.18 -14.57
C LEU A 137 -4.72 -11.37 -15.85
N GLU A 138 -5.76 -12.21 -15.83
CA GLU A 138 -6.68 -12.37 -16.97
C GLU A 138 -7.31 -11.02 -17.35
N PRO A 139 -7.40 -10.68 -18.65
CA PRO A 139 -7.93 -9.38 -19.11
C PRO A 139 -9.34 -9.09 -18.61
N ASP A 140 -10.18 -10.13 -18.49
CA ASP A 140 -11.56 -10.00 -18.01
C ASP A 140 -11.62 -9.48 -16.57
N ARG A 141 -10.60 -9.75 -15.74
CA ARG A 141 -10.51 -9.21 -14.38
C ARG A 141 -10.29 -7.70 -14.40
N ALA A 142 -9.43 -7.22 -15.30
CA ALA A 142 -9.15 -5.80 -15.46
C ALA A 142 -10.35 -5.04 -16.06
N ALA A 143 -11.13 -5.70 -16.93
CA ALA A 143 -12.32 -5.14 -17.54
C ALA A 143 -13.54 -5.09 -16.60
N ALA A 144 -13.62 -6.02 -15.64
CA ALA A 144 -14.72 -6.08 -14.69
C ALA A 144 -14.81 -4.83 -13.80
N LEU A 145 -16.04 -4.40 -13.52
CA LEU A 145 -16.33 -3.30 -12.62
C LEU A 145 -16.46 -3.80 -11.18
N TYR A 146 -15.80 -3.11 -10.26
CA TYR A 146 -15.82 -3.41 -8.85
C TYR A 146 -16.31 -2.21 -8.04
N ASN A 147 -16.98 -2.50 -6.93
CA ASN A 147 -17.32 -1.57 -5.88
C ASN A 147 -17.32 -2.32 -4.54
N VAL A 148 -17.31 -1.59 -3.42
CA VAL A 148 -17.29 -2.16 -2.06
C VAL A 148 -18.44 -3.16 -1.89
N ALA A 149 -19.64 -2.82 -2.34
CA ALA A 149 -20.81 -3.68 -2.21
C ALA A 149 -20.67 -5.01 -2.95
N LEU A 150 -20.06 -5.02 -4.15
CA LEU A 150 -19.79 -6.25 -4.88
C LEU A 150 -18.78 -7.13 -4.15
N VAL A 151 -17.66 -6.56 -3.69
CA VAL A 151 -16.63 -7.31 -2.96
C VAL A 151 -17.20 -7.88 -1.66
N GLN A 152 -18.07 -7.14 -0.96
CA GLN A 152 -18.81 -7.62 0.21
C GLN A 152 -19.75 -8.78 -0.10
N ARG A 153 -20.42 -8.77 -1.26
CA ARG A 153 -21.27 -9.91 -1.68
C ARG A 153 -20.44 -11.15 -2.00
N LEU A 154 -19.28 -10.94 -2.63
CA LEU A 154 -18.34 -12.00 -3.01
C LEU A 154 -17.59 -12.60 -1.81
N ALA A 155 -17.53 -11.91 -0.66
CA ALA A 155 -16.92 -12.38 0.58
C ALA A 155 -17.63 -13.59 1.23
N LYS A 156 -18.79 -14.00 0.72
CA LYS A 156 -19.51 -15.21 1.15
C LYS A 156 -18.85 -16.46 0.55
N PRO A 157 -19.07 -17.67 1.10
CA PRO A 157 -18.61 -18.90 0.48
C PRO A 157 -18.96 -18.92 -1.02
N THR A 158 -17.93 -18.93 -1.87
CA THR A 158 -18.10 -18.81 -3.30
C THR A 158 -18.42 -20.18 -3.91
N PRO A 159 -19.42 -20.28 -4.81
CA PRO A 159 -19.84 -21.56 -5.36
C PRO A 159 -18.88 -22.10 -6.42
N THR A 160 -18.00 -21.25 -6.97
CA THR A 160 -17.08 -21.60 -8.06
C THR A 160 -15.70 -20.99 -7.81
N LEU A 161 -14.68 -21.65 -8.38
CA LEU A 161 -13.31 -21.14 -8.35
C LEU A 161 -13.19 -19.79 -9.07
N ASP A 162 -13.97 -19.55 -10.12
CA ASP A 162 -13.97 -18.26 -10.83
C ASP A 162 -14.45 -17.10 -9.95
N HIS A 163 -15.55 -17.29 -9.21
CA HIS A 163 -16.01 -16.31 -8.23
C HIS A 163 -14.98 -16.09 -7.11
N ALA A 164 -14.24 -17.13 -6.73
CA ALA A 164 -13.15 -16.97 -5.76
C ALA A 164 -12.01 -16.10 -6.32
N TYR A 165 -11.61 -16.27 -7.58
CA TYR A 165 -10.64 -15.37 -8.21
C TYR A 165 -11.17 -13.93 -8.37
N GLN A 166 -12.45 -13.78 -8.73
CA GLN A 166 -13.09 -12.47 -8.79
C GLN A 166 -13.08 -11.78 -7.43
N PHE A 167 -13.35 -12.54 -6.36
CA PHE A 167 -13.26 -12.03 -5.00
C PHE A 167 -11.84 -11.56 -4.66
N GLU A 168 -10.83 -12.40 -4.88
CA GLU A 168 -9.43 -12.06 -4.55
C GLU A 168 -8.91 -10.84 -5.32
N TYR A 169 -9.25 -10.73 -6.60
CA TYR A 169 -8.92 -9.55 -7.41
C TYR A 169 -9.64 -8.29 -6.88
N GLY A 170 -10.95 -8.37 -6.65
CA GLY A 170 -11.74 -7.27 -6.10
C GLY A 170 -11.29 -6.86 -4.70
N LEU A 171 -10.86 -7.81 -3.88
CA LEU A 171 -10.33 -7.56 -2.54
C LEU A 171 -8.98 -6.85 -2.62
N ALA A 172 -8.10 -7.23 -3.56
CA ALA A 172 -6.83 -6.55 -3.76
C ALA A 172 -7.02 -5.09 -4.19
N LEU A 173 -7.91 -4.83 -5.15
CA LEU A 173 -8.34 -3.49 -5.53
C LEU A 173 -8.80 -2.67 -4.31
N LEU A 174 -9.73 -3.24 -3.54
CA LEU A 174 -10.31 -2.59 -2.36
C LEU A 174 -9.26 -2.29 -1.29
N LYS A 175 -8.36 -3.24 -0.99
CA LYS A 175 -7.28 -3.06 -0.01
C LYS A 175 -6.34 -1.93 -0.43
N THR A 176 -5.97 -1.86 -1.70
CA THR A 176 -5.11 -0.79 -2.23
C THR A 176 -5.79 0.57 -2.12
N ALA A 177 -7.04 0.70 -2.57
CA ALA A 177 -7.80 1.95 -2.48
C ALA A 177 -8.02 2.39 -1.02
N ALA A 178 -8.42 1.46 -0.15
CA ALA A 178 -8.58 1.73 1.28
C ALA A 178 -7.27 2.19 1.93
N ALA A 179 -6.14 1.58 1.56
CA ALA A 179 -4.84 2.02 2.06
C ALA A 179 -4.54 3.48 1.67
N GLN A 180 -4.92 3.93 0.47
CA GLN A 180 -4.77 5.32 0.04
C GLN A 180 -5.68 6.27 0.82
N VAL A 181 -6.94 5.90 1.04
CA VAL A 181 -7.88 6.68 1.87
C VAL A 181 -7.28 6.94 3.25
N TYR A 182 -6.74 5.92 3.90
CA TYR A 182 -6.10 6.07 5.20
C TYR A 182 -4.77 6.83 5.11
N THR A 183 -4.01 6.74 4.00
CA THR A 183 -2.82 7.58 3.77
C THR A 183 -3.22 9.04 3.86
N ILE A 184 -4.21 9.44 3.07
CA ILE A 184 -4.64 10.83 2.94
C ILE A 184 -5.17 11.35 4.28
N ARG A 185 -6.01 10.56 4.97
CA ARG A 185 -6.58 10.93 6.27
C ARG A 185 -5.50 11.13 7.32
N LEU A 186 -4.60 10.17 7.50
CA LEU A 186 -3.54 10.25 8.51
C LEU A 186 -2.56 11.37 8.21
N SER A 187 -2.15 11.52 6.95
CA SER A 187 -1.26 12.60 6.53
C SER A 187 -1.83 13.98 6.81
N ARG A 188 -3.13 14.19 6.55
CA ARG A 188 -3.79 15.46 6.87
C ARG A 188 -3.97 15.67 8.37
N ALA A 189 -4.41 14.64 9.10
CA ALA A 189 -4.68 14.74 10.53
C ALA A 189 -3.41 14.99 11.36
N HIS A 190 -2.27 14.49 10.90
CA HIS A 190 -1.00 14.53 11.64
C HIS A 190 0.10 15.34 10.95
N ASN A 191 -0.22 16.05 9.86
CA ASN A 191 0.72 16.81 9.04
C ASN A 191 1.96 15.98 8.61
N LEU A 192 1.71 14.77 8.10
CA LEU A 192 2.76 13.84 7.69
C LEU A 192 2.88 13.79 6.17
N LEU A 193 4.11 13.80 5.67
CA LEU A 193 4.39 13.56 4.26
C LEU A 193 4.24 12.05 3.95
N PRO A 194 3.28 11.62 3.11
CA PRO A 194 3.25 10.25 2.63
C PRO A 194 4.52 9.92 1.84
N VAL A 195 5.13 8.78 2.16
CA VAL A 195 6.30 8.26 1.45
C VAL A 195 6.14 6.77 1.17
N THR A 196 6.61 6.31 0.01
CA THR A 196 6.60 4.89 -0.36
C THR A 196 7.83 4.48 -1.15
N ASP A 197 8.23 3.22 -1.03
CA ASP A 197 9.24 2.57 -1.88
C ASP A 197 8.61 1.75 -3.02
N SER A 198 7.30 1.84 -3.21
CA SER A 198 6.58 1.17 -4.28
C SER A 198 6.11 2.19 -5.31
N ARG A 199 6.69 2.12 -6.52
CA ARG A 199 6.34 3.00 -7.63
C ARG A 199 4.86 2.90 -8.00
N THR A 200 4.29 1.70 -7.97
CA THR A 200 2.86 1.51 -8.23
C THR A 200 1.99 2.27 -7.23
N HIS A 201 2.30 2.18 -5.92
CA HIS A 201 1.55 2.91 -4.90
C HIS A 201 1.67 4.43 -5.02
N ASP A 202 2.86 4.93 -5.37
CA ASP A 202 3.11 6.35 -5.65
C ASP A 202 2.26 6.88 -6.81
N VAL A 203 2.26 6.16 -7.95
CA VAL A 203 1.49 6.56 -9.14
C VAL A 203 -0.01 6.45 -8.92
N LEU A 204 -0.47 5.40 -8.22
CA LEU A 204 -1.88 5.28 -7.84
C LEU A 204 -2.30 6.42 -6.92
N LEU A 205 -1.47 6.79 -5.93
CA LEU A 205 -1.79 7.89 -5.01
C LEU A 205 -1.86 9.21 -5.77
N SER A 206 -0.88 9.48 -6.62
CA SER A 206 -0.87 10.63 -7.51
C SER A 206 -2.15 10.74 -8.34
N ARG A 207 -2.64 9.61 -8.87
CA ARG A 207 -3.89 9.58 -9.64
C ARG A 207 -5.11 9.93 -8.79
N THR A 208 -5.23 9.35 -7.60
CA THR A 208 -6.33 9.64 -6.67
C THR A 208 -6.31 11.11 -6.25
N LEU A 209 -5.14 11.64 -5.87
CA LEU A 209 -4.99 13.05 -5.46
C LEU A 209 -5.35 14.01 -6.59
N ALA A 210 -4.83 13.77 -7.80
CA ALA A 210 -5.11 14.62 -8.96
C ALA A 210 -6.58 14.58 -9.38
N ARG A 211 -7.22 13.41 -9.36
CA ARG A 211 -8.66 13.27 -9.67
C ARG A 211 -9.52 14.04 -8.68
N ASP A 212 -9.19 13.95 -7.39
CA ASP A 212 -10.00 14.53 -6.30
C ASP A 212 -9.61 15.98 -5.97
N GLY A 213 -8.66 16.58 -6.69
CA GLY A 213 -8.20 17.95 -6.46
C GLY A 213 -7.57 18.14 -5.08
N ILE A 214 -6.93 17.09 -4.55
CA ILE A 214 -6.32 17.11 -3.22
C ILE A 214 -4.88 17.61 -3.33
N ASP A 215 -4.62 18.76 -2.72
CA ASP A 215 -3.26 19.24 -2.47
C ASP A 215 -2.68 18.51 -1.24
N LEU A 216 -1.86 17.50 -1.51
CA LEU A 216 -1.11 16.74 -0.52
C LEU A 216 0.21 16.31 -1.17
N PRO A 217 1.36 16.90 -0.81
CA PRO A 217 2.64 16.44 -1.33
C PRO A 217 2.90 15.00 -0.87
N HIS A 218 3.55 14.20 -1.70
CA HIS A 218 3.96 12.83 -1.39
C HIS A 218 5.27 12.50 -2.15
N GLU A 219 6.00 11.49 -1.68
CA GLU A 219 7.28 11.12 -2.28
C GLU A 219 7.43 9.62 -2.53
N TYR A 220 8.07 9.31 -3.66
CA TYR A 220 8.65 8.00 -3.94
C TYR A 220 10.13 7.99 -3.56
N VAL A 221 10.54 6.98 -2.80
CA VAL A 221 11.94 6.77 -2.43
C VAL A 221 12.45 5.56 -3.20
N ASP A 222 13.42 5.80 -4.08
CA ASP A 222 14.09 4.72 -4.78
C ASP A 222 15.11 4.05 -3.84
N ALA A 223 14.71 2.89 -3.32
CA ALA A 223 15.50 2.11 -2.39
C ALA A 223 16.76 1.48 -3.07
N SER A 224 16.82 1.47 -4.41
CA SER A 224 17.99 1.01 -5.17
C SER A 224 19.07 2.09 -5.34
N ALA A 225 18.79 3.35 -4.99
CA ALA A 225 19.75 4.46 -5.07
C ALA A 225 20.76 4.50 -3.90
N GLY A 226 20.77 3.47 -3.05
CA GLY A 226 21.67 3.30 -1.90
C GLY A 226 23.13 2.98 -2.25
N THR A 227 23.70 3.59 -3.29
CA THR A 227 25.15 3.78 -3.48
C THR A 227 25.37 4.94 -4.47
N ALA A 228 25.05 6.17 -4.07
CA ALA A 228 25.66 7.31 -4.74
C ALA A 228 27.12 7.39 -4.26
N SER A 229 28.05 6.90 -5.09
CA SER A 229 29.49 7.11 -4.87
C SER A 229 29.77 8.59 -4.61
N PRO A 230 30.68 8.94 -3.67
CA PRO A 230 31.03 10.33 -3.46
C PRO A 230 31.62 10.91 -4.75
N PRO A 231 31.42 12.21 -5.02
CA PRO A 231 32.01 12.84 -6.20
C PRO A 231 33.53 12.67 -6.14
N VAL A 232 34.09 12.04 -7.17
CA VAL A 232 35.53 11.99 -7.38
C VAL A 232 36.00 13.42 -7.56
N THR A 233 36.52 14.02 -6.49
CA THR A 233 37.33 15.22 -6.60
C THR A 233 38.61 14.81 -7.31
N SER A 234 38.70 15.11 -8.60
CA SER A 234 39.93 15.06 -9.36
C SER A 234 40.94 16.00 -8.70
N ARG A 235 41.86 15.44 -7.90
CA ARG A 235 43.10 16.14 -7.55
C ARG A 235 43.89 16.27 -8.84
N ARG A 236 44.07 17.52 -9.29
CA ARG A 236 45.13 17.86 -10.24
C ARG A 236 46.46 17.57 -9.54
N HIS A 237 47.27 16.73 -10.16
CA HIS A 237 48.68 16.63 -9.83
C HIS A 237 49.38 17.91 -10.33
N GLU A 238 50.09 18.58 -9.42
CA GLU A 238 51.30 19.33 -9.73
C GLU A 238 52.42 18.38 -10.13
#